data_AF-A0A7X6DJY9-F1
#
_entry.id   AF-A0A7X6DJY9-F1
#
_cell.length_a   1.000
_cell.length_b   1.000
_cell.length_c   1.000
_cell.angle_alpha   90.00
_cell.angle_beta   90.00
_cell.angle_gamma   90.00
#
_symmetry.space_group_name_H-M   'P 1'
#
loop_
_entity.id
_entity.type
_entity.pdbx_description
1 polymer ?
#
loop_
_entity_poly.entity_id
_entity_poly.type
_entity_poly.pdbx_seq_one_letter_code
_entity_poly.pdbx_strand_id
1 'polypeptide(L)'
;MNDRSCGCPRIEDISAFIDGALAQPAAGDLARHAQACALCGAALQELRQLHEHLQPLRARRADVDIAALVMPQLRPAAPLPRRRRARRLPALASLWQLGPRALGGAAALGAGVYLGLALLAGSGAALRPAGMTVFDAEPAGALCAGLPSCSARGR
;
A
#
# COMPACT_ATOMS: atom_id res chain seq x y z
N MET A 1 -1.60 -7.94 24.49
CA MET A 1 -2.29 -7.46 25.69
C MET A 1 -3.72 -7.14 25.33
N ASN A 2 -4.68 -7.90 25.84
CA ASN A 2 -6.11 -7.75 25.54
C ASN A 2 -6.90 -7.92 26.85
N ASP A 3 -6.68 -7.01 27.80
CA ASP A 3 -7.38 -7.02 29.08
C ASP A 3 -8.72 -6.28 28.94
N ARG A 4 -9.79 -7.07 28.76
CA ARG A 4 -11.19 -6.63 28.83
C ARG A 4 -11.76 -6.68 30.26
N SER A 5 -10.91 -6.68 31.29
CA SER A 5 -11.28 -7.06 32.66
C SER A 5 -11.84 -5.92 33.52
N CYS A 6 -11.81 -4.68 33.05
CA CYS A 6 -12.51 -3.55 33.66
C CYS A 6 -13.11 -2.76 32.49
N GLY A 7 -14.38 -2.33 32.55
CA GLY A 7 -15.15 -1.81 31.40
C GLY A 7 -14.66 -0.47 30.84
N CYS A 8 -13.40 -0.42 30.44
CA CYS A 8 -12.71 0.69 29.82
C CYS A 8 -12.98 0.69 28.31
N PRO A 9 -13.15 1.87 27.69
CA PRO A 9 -13.26 1.99 26.24
C PRO A 9 -11.99 1.47 25.58
N ARG A 10 -12.12 1.00 24.33
CA ARG A 10 -10.95 0.57 23.58
C ARG A 10 -10.15 1.79 23.13
N ILE A 11 -8.85 1.61 22.87
CA ILE A 11 -7.99 2.70 22.41
C ILE A 11 -8.47 3.28 21.07
N GLU A 12 -9.10 2.47 20.22
CA GLU A 12 -9.69 2.92 18.96
C GLU A 12 -10.85 3.90 19.19
N ASP A 13 -11.65 3.70 20.23
CA ASP A 13 -12.75 4.61 20.59
C ASP A 13 -12.19 5.94 21.11
N ILE A 14 -11.10 5.89 21.88
CA ILE A 14 -10.39 7.10 22.37
C ILE A 14 -9.80 7.87 21.19
N SER A 15 -9.18 7.20 20.22
CA SER A 15 -8.67 7.83 18.99
C SER A 15 -9.80 8.43 18.16
N ALA A 16 -10.88 7.68 17.92
CA ALA A 16 -12.04 8.16 17.17
C ALA A 16 -12.73 9.34 17.85
N PHE A 17 -12.68 9.42 19.18
CA PHE A 17 -13.13 10.60 19.91
C PHE A 17 -12.26 11.85 19.62
N ILE A 18 -10.93 11.71 19.53
CA ILE A 18 -10.01 12.80 19.17
C ILE A 18 -10.24 13.28 17.73
N ASP A 19 -10.46 12.35 16.81
CA ASP A 19 -10.67 12.68 15.39
C ASP A 19 -12.11 13.17 15.09
N GLY A 20 -12.99 13.22 16.10
CA GLY A 20 -14.40 13.59 15.93
C GLY A 20 -15.22 12.57 15.13
N ALA A 21 -14.73 11.33 15.04
CA ALA A 21 -15.35 10.23 14.31
C ALA A 21 -16.37 9.42 15.16
N LEU A 22 -16.44 9.70 16.47
CA LEU A 22 -17.40 9.05 17.37
C LEU A 22 -18.78 9.72 17.32
N ALA A 23 -19.85 8.92 17.36
CA ALA A 23 -21.21 9.46 17.49
C ALA A 23 -21.38 10.20 18.83
N GLN A 24 -22.13 11.31 18.83
CA GLN A 24 -22.33 12.16 20.02
C GLN A 24 -22.68 11.44 21.33
N PRO A 25 -23.61 10.46 21.39
CA PRO A 25 -23.90 9.75 22.63
C PRO A 25 -22.69 8.96 23.15
N ALA A 26 -21.98 8.24 22.27
CA ALA A 26 -20.78 7.51 22.63
C ALA A 26 -19.64 8.44 23.06
N ALA A 27 -19.53 9.62 22.45
CA ALA A 27 -18.53 10.63 22.82
C ALA A 27 -18.77 11.16 24.23
N GLY A 28 -20.03 11.41 24.60
CA GLY A 28 -20.42 11.81 25.94
C GLY A 28 -20.12 10.73 26.99
N ASP A 29 -20.39 9.47 26.68
CA ASP A 29 -20.10 8.35 27.58
C ASP A 29 -18.61 8.13 27.78
N LEU A 30 -17.81 8.21 26.71
CA LEU A 30 -16.35 8.12 26.79
C LEU A 30 -15.76 9.28 27.60
N ALA A 31 -16.25 10.52 27.38
CA ALA A 31 -15.81 11.68 28.15
C ALA A 31 -16.10 11.52 29.65
N ARG A 32 -17.29 11.01 30.00
CA ARG A 32 -17.67 10.73 31.40
C ARG A 32 -16.80 9.63 32.00
N HIS A 33 -16.54 8.56 31.24
CA HIS A 33 -15.66 7.48 31.69
C HIS A 33 -14.23 7.97 31.92
N ALA A 34 -13.67 8.77 31.00
CA ALA A 34 -12.30 9.30 31.12
C ALA A 34 -12.13 10.25 32.32
N GLN A 35 -13.20 10.89 32.79
CA GLN A 35 -13.18 11.67 34.04
C GLN A 35 -13.13 10.79 35.29
N ALA A 36 -13.70 9.59 35.24
CA ALA A 36 -13.77 8.66 36.37
C ALA A 36 -12.61 7.65 36.41
N CYS A 37 -12.04 7.32 35.25
CA CYS A 37 -10.97 6.34 35.10
C CYS A 37 -9.63 7.02 34.79
N ALA A 38 -8.69 6.96 35.74
CA ALA A 38 -7.37 7.58 35.59
C ALA A 38 -6.58 7.06 34.39
N LEU A 39 -6.70 5.77 34.05
CA LEU A 39 -6.00 5.16 32.91
C LEU A 39 -6.51 5.73 31.58
N CYS A 40 -7.83 5.76 31.39
CA CYS A 40 -8.43 6.30 30.18
C CYS A 40 -8.29 7.83 30.10
N GLY A 41 -8.31 8.52 31.24
CA GLY A 41 -8.02 9.94 31.33
C GLY A 41 -6.59 10.27 30.89
N ALA A 42 -5.60 9.49 31.36
CA ALA A 42 -4.21 9.64 30.94
C ALA A 42 -4.02 9.37 29.44
N ALA A 43 -4.55 8.25 28.94
CA ALA A 43 -4.48 7.91 27.51
C ALA A 43 -5.13 8.97 26.61
N LEU A 44 -6.27 9.54 27.04
CA LEU A 44 -6.94 10.61 26.31
C LEU A 44 -6.10 11.89 26.29
N GLN A 45 -5.43 12.23 27.40
CA GLN A 45 -4.54 13.40 27.47
C GLN A 45 -3.30 13.24 26.58
N GLU A 46 -2.66 12.06 26.60
CA GLU A 46 -1.51 11.77 25.73
C GLU A 46 -1.86 11.93 24.25
N LEU A 47 -3.00 11.38 23.82
CA LEU A 47 -3.46 11.50 22.44
C LEU A 47 -3.85 12.94 22.07
N ARG A 48 -4.43 13.72 23.00
CA ARG A 48 -4.69 15.16 22.79
C ARG A 48 -3.40 15.94 22.57
N GLN A 49 -2.41 15.73 23.44
CA GLN A 49 -1.11 16.39 23.31
C GLN A 49 -0.43 16.05 21.98
N LEU A 50 -0.47 14.78 21.57
CA LEU A 50 0.04 14.37 20.27
C LEU A 50 -0.71 15.07 19.12
N HIS A 51 -2.05 15.11 19.19
CA HIS A 51 -2.87 15.77 18.18
C HIS A 51 -2.52 17.26 18.06
N GLU A 52 -2.38 17.96 19.19
CA GLU A 52 -1.99 19.37 19.23
C GLU A 52 -0.59 19.60 18.63
N HIS A 53 0.39 18.74 18.93
CA HIS A 53 1.74 18.84 18.34
C HIS A 53 1.76 18.59 16.82
N LEU A 54 0.86 17.74 16.31
CA LEU A 54 0.78 17.43 14.89
C LEU A 54 -0.09 18.44 14.11
N GLN A 55 -0.96 19.19 14.78
CA GLN A 55 -1.86 20.16 14.15
C GLN A 55 -1.12 21.24 13.32
N PRO A 56 0.00 21.83 13.78
CA PRO A 56 0.81 22.75 12.97
C PRO A 56 1.37 22.11 11.71
N LEU A 57 1.76 20.83 11.76
CA LEU A 57 2.26 20.11 10.58
C LEU A 57 1.15 19.91 9.55
N ARG A 58 -0.07 19.60 10.01
CA ARG A 58 -1.25 19.45 9.15
C ARG A 58 -1.65 20.79 8.51
N ALA A 59 -1.44 21.89 9.22
CA ALA A 59 -1.74 23.23 8.72
C ALA A 59 -0.70 23.77 7.72
N ARG A 60 0.51 23.20 7.67
CA ARG A 60 1.50 23.56 6.65
C ARG A 60 0.97 23.15 5.27
N ARG A 61 0.67 24.15 4.46
CA ARG A 61 0.48 23.96 3.03
C ARG A 61 1.86 23.96 2.38
N ALA A 62 2.03 23.13 1.36
CA ALA A 62 3.20 23.25 0.51
C ALA A 62 3.10 24.58 -0.25
N ASP A 63 4.18 25.36 -0.27
CA ASP A 63 4.31 26.55 -1.12
C ASP A 63 4.45 26.19 -2.61
N VAL A 64 4.47 24.88 -2.90
CA VAL A 64 4.60 24.31 -4.23
C VAL A 64 3.25 23.81 -4.69
N ASP A 65 2.84 24.25 -5.89
CA ASP A 65 1.68 23.69 -6.58
C ASP A 65 2.00 22.27 -7.08
N ILE A 66 1.72 21.28 -6.23
CA ILE A 66 1.87 19.86 -6.57
C ILE A 66 0.98 19.49 -7.77
N ALA A 67 -0.19 20.11 -7.90
CA ALA A 67 -1.08 19.82 -9.02
C ALA A 67 -0.42 20.27 -10.34
N ALA A 68 0.21 21.44 -10.39
CA ALA A 68 0.96 21.88 -11.56
C ALA A 68 2.12 20.94 -11.92
N LEU A 69 2.77 20.30 -10.94
CA LEU A 69 3.87 19.36 -11.17
C LEU A 69 3.38 17.96 -11.63
N VAL A 70 2.24 17.51 -11.11
CA VAL A 70 1.73 16.14 -11.32
C VAL A 70 0.77 16.06 -12.50
N MET A 71 -0.09 17.06 -12.71
CA MET A 71 -1.09 17.06 -13.79
C MET A 71 -0.51 16.83 -15.19
N PRO A 72 0.67 17.36 -15.56
CA PRO A 72 1.27 17.07 -16.86
C PRO A 72 1.67 15.61 -17.03
N GLN A 73 2.05 14.92 -15.95
CA GLN A 73 2.48 13.52 -15.95
C GLN A 73 1.29 12.55 -16.01
N LEU A 74 0.15 12.96 -15.46
CA LEU A 74 -1.09 12.19 -15.51
C LEU A 74 -1.84 12.33 -16.83
N ARG A 75 -1.39 13.20 -17.75
CA ARG A 75 -1.98 13.26 -19.09
C ARG A 75 -1.72 11.93 -19.78
N PRO A 76 -2.77 11.22 -20.23
CA PRO A 76 -2.59 9.98 -20.96
C PRO A 76 -1.71 10.28 -22.18
N ALA A 77 -0.60 9.55 -22.29
CA ALA A 77 0.26 9.62 -23.46
C ALA A 77 -0.64 9.42 -24.68
N ALA A 78 -0.59 10.36 -25.64
CA ALA A 78 -1.31 10.21 -26.89
C ALA A 78 -0.99 8.82 -27.44
N PRO A 79 -2.00 8.04 -27.89
CA PRO A 79 -1.77 6.69 -28.37
C PRO A 79 -0.70 6.76 -29.46
N LEU A 80 0.47 6.18 -29.16
CA LEU A 80 1.56 6.08 -30.12
C LEU A 80 0.96 5.51 -31.41
N PRO A 81 1.22 6.12 -32.58
CA PRO A 81 0.74 5.55 -33.83
C PRO A 81 1.23 4.12 -33.86
N ARG A 82 0.30 3.16 -33.91
CA ARG A 82 0.61 1.74 -34.08
C ARG A 82 1.45 1.66 -35.36
N ARG A 83 2.78 1.63 -35.22
CA ARG A 83 3.67 1.22 -36.29
C ARG A 83 3.17 -0.17 -36.65
N ARG A 84 2.45 -0.27 -37.78
CA ARG A 84 2.20 -1.55 -38.43
C ARG A 84 3.58 -2.16 -38.59
N ARG A 85 3.94 -3.08 -37.70
CA ARG A 85 5.09 -3.95 -37.89
C ARG A 85 4.74 -4.71 -39.15
N ALA A 86 5.20 -4.22 -40.29
CA ALA A 86 5.29 -5.01 -41.48
C ALA A 86 6.03 -6.27 -41.04
N ARG A 87 5.31 -7.39 -40.94
CA ARG A 87 5.89 -8.71 -40.71
C ARG A 87 6.74 -8.99 -41.96
N ARG A 88 7.94 -8.42 -42.02
CA ARG A 88 8.99 -8.94 -42.88
C ARG A 88 9.45 -10.21 -42.18
N LEU A 89 9.00 -11.34 -42.70
CA LEU A 89 9.56 -12.65 -42.37
C LEU A 89 11.08 -12.57 -42.49
N PRO A 90 11.86 -12.95 -41.47
CA PRO A 90 13.30 -13.06 -41.61
C PRO A 90 13.60 -14.40 -42.29
N ALA A 91 13.49 -14.44 -43.61
CA ALA A 91 13.90 -15.60 -44.38
C ALA A 91 15.44 -15.60 -44.46
N LEU A 92 16.05 -16.53 -43.72
CA LEU A 92 17.44 -17.01 -43.82
C LEU A 92 18.62 -16.08 -43.48
N ALA A 93 18.51 -14.75 -43.58
CA ALA A 93 19.64 -13.86 -43.26
C ALA A 93 20.00 -13.80 -41.75
N SER A 94 19.08 -14.18 -40.86
CA SER A 94 19.29 -14.15 -39.40
C SER A 94 19.97 -15.40 -38.83
N LEU A 95 20.11 -16.48 -39.61
CA LEU A 95 20.66 -17.74 -39.11
C LEU A 95 22.18 -17.68 -38.91
N TRP A 96 22.88 -16.92 -39.76
CA TRP A 96 24.33 -16.70 -39.64
C TRP A 96 24.73 -15.77 -38.48
N GLN A 97 23.79 -15.00 -37.93
CA GLN A 97 24.03 -14.10 -36.78
C GLN A 97 23.77 -14.78 -35.42
N LEU A 98 23.28 -16.03 -35.41
CA LEU A 98 23.00 -16.81 -34.21
C LEU A 98 24.25 -17.53 -33.65
N GLY A 99 25.33 -17.66 -34.42
CA GLY A 99 26.57 -18.36 -34.00
C GLY A 99 27.24 -17.75 -32.75
N PRO A 100 27.61 -16.45 -32.72
CA PRO A 100 28.34 -15.87 -31.60
C PRO A 100 27.44 -15.51 -30.40
N ARG A 101 26.14 -15.30 -30.65
CA ARG A 101 25.18 -14.84 -29.63
C ARG A 101 24.52 -15.98 -28.84
N ALA A 102 24.50 -17.21 -29.37
CA ALA A 102 23.93 -18.36 -28.67
C ALA A 102 24.83 -18.87 -27.52
N LEU A 103 26.16 -18.73 -27.65
CA LEU A 103 27.11 -19.20 -26.64
C LEU A 103 27.03 -18.43 -25.31
N GLY A 104 26.83 -17.10 -25.36
CA GLY A 104 26.69 -16.29 -24.15
C GLY A 104 25.40 -16.56 -23.37
N GLY A 105 24.29 -16.84 -24.08
CA GLY A 105 23.00 -17.15 -23.45
C GLY A 105 23.01 -18.48 -22.69
N ALA A 106 23.65 -19.51 -23.24
CA ALA A 106 23.75 -20.81 -22.59
C ALA A 106 24.59 -20.76 -21.30
N ALA A 107 25.69 -20.00 -21.30
CA ALA A 107 26.53 -19.81 -20.12
C ALA A 107 25.81 -19.07 -18.98
N ALA A 108 25.04 -18.02 -19.31
CA ALA A 108 24.28 -17.26 -18.31
C ALA A 108 23.17 -18.11 -17.67
N LEU A 109 22.46 -18.92 -18.47
CA LEU A 109 21.44 -19.83 -17.95
C LEU A 109 22.05 -20.94 -17.09
N GLY A 110 23.18 -21.52 -17.51
CA GLY A 110 23.89 -22.52 -16.72
C GLY A 110 24.37 -21.99 -15.36
N ALA A 111 24.96 -20.79 -15.34
CA ALA A 111 25.40 -20.14 -14.11
C ALA A 111 24.23 -19.79 -13.19
N GLY A 112 23.13 -19.26 -13.74
CA GLY A 112 21.92 -18.95 -12.99
C GLY A 112 21.25 -20.18 -12.36
N VAL A 113 21.16 -21.29 -13.12
CA VAL A 113 20.60 -22.57 -12.62
C VAL A 113 21.50 -23.16 -11.53
N TYR A 114 22.82 -23.13 -11.72
CA TYR A 114 23.78 -23.63 -10.72
C TYR A 114 23.72 -22.83 -9.41
N LEU A 115 23.70 -21.49 -9.48
CA LEU A 115 23.56 -20.62 -8.32
C LEU A 115 22.21 -20.80 -7.61
N GLY A 116 21.12 -20.92 -8.37
CA GLY A 116 19.79 -21.20 -7.83
C GLY A 116 19.76 -22.52 -7.06
N LEU A 117 20.27 -23.60 -7.65
CA LEU A 117 20.34 -24.91 -6.99
C LEU A 117 21.25 -24.90 -5.76
N ALA A 118 22.41 -24.23 -5.82
CA ALA A 118 23.31 -24.10 -4.68
C ALA A 118 22.66 -23.34 -3.51
N LEU A 119 21.90 -22.28 -3.80
CA LEU A 119 21.16 -21.52 -2.79
C LEU A 119 20.03 -22.34 -2.17
N LEU A 120 19.23 -23.04 -2.97
CA LEU A 120 18.14 -23.89 -2.46
C LEU A 120 18.65 -25.10 -1.67
N ALA A 121 19.78 -25.70 -2.08
CA ALA A 121 20.37 -26.83 -1.37
C ALA A 121 21.06 -26.41 -0.06
N GLY A 122 21.59 -25.18 0.01
CA GLY A 122 22.21 -24.62 1.22
C GLY A 122 21.21 -24.02 2.20
N SER A 123 20.01 -23.62 1.76
CA SER A 123 18.96 -23.10 2.62
C SER A 123 17.94 -24.18 2.97
N GLY A 124 18.02 -24.75 4.17
CA GLY A 124 16.92 -25.53 4.75
C GLY A 124 15.63 -24.73 5.03
N ALA A 125 15.48 -23.55 4.42
CA ALA A 125 14.38 -22.63 4.62
C ALA A 125 13.54 -22.57 3.33
N ALA A 126 12.30 -23.04 3.42
CA ALA A 126 11.30 -22.78 2.40
C ALA A 126 11.17 -21.26 2.20
N LEU A 127 11.49 -20.76 1.00
CA LEU A 127 11.25 -19.37 0.65
C LEU A 127 9.74 -19.12 0.69
N ARG A 128 9.28 -18.50 1.78
CA ARG A 128 7.98 -17.86 1.84
C ARG A 128 8.12 -16.50 1.16
N PRO A 129 7.49 -16.27 -0.02
CA PRO A 129 7.43 -14.92 -0.55
C PRO A 129 6.62 -14.05 0.43
N ALA A 130 7.29 -13.10 1.07
CA ALA A 130 6.63 -12.04 1.82
C ALA A 130 6.04 -11.04 0.81
N GLY A 131 4.78 -11.24 0.44
CA GLY A 131 4.04 -10.25 -0.33
C GLY A 131 3.81 -9.00 0.53
N MET A 132 4.50 -7.90 0.22
CA MET A 132 4.16 -6.58 0.74
C MET A 132 3.10 -5.96 -0.17
N THR A 133 1.82 -6.17 0.14
CA THR A 133 0.67 -5.59 -0.60
C THR A 133 0.33 -4.15 -0.17
N VAL A 134 1.31 -3.38 0.33
CA VAL A 134 1.06 -2.01 0.84
C VAL A 134 0.98 -0.99 -0.32
N PHE A 135 1.45 -1.34 -1.52
CA PHE A 135 1.54 -0.42 -2.65
C PHE A 135 1.11 -1.05 -3.98
N ASP A 136 0.14 -1.96 -3.96
CA ASP A 136 -0.46 -2.38 -5.23
C ASP A 136 -1.26 -1.21 -5.81
N ALA A 137 -1.00 -0.91 -7.09
CA ALA A 137 -1.71 0.13 -7.80
C ALA A 137 -3.17 -0.28 -8.00
N GLU A 138 -4.10 0.38 -7.31
CA GLU A 138 -5.53 0.21 -7.55
C GLU A 138 -5.85 0.64 -9.00
N PRO A 139 -6.31 -0.27 -9.89
CA PRO A 139 -6.70 0.12 -11.24
C PRO A 139 -7.98 0.97 -11.18
N ALA A 140 -8.02 2.03 -12.01
CA ALA A 140 -9.21 2.88 -12.13
C ALA A 140 -10.43 2.05 -12.56
N GLY A 141 -11.33 1.77 -11.62
CA GLY A 141 -12.54 0.95 -11.83
C GLY A 141 -12.77 -0.19 -10.83
N ALA A 142 -11.84 -0.47 -9.91
CA ALA A 142 -12.00 -1.54 -8.91
C ALA A 142 -12.77 -1.11 -7.64
N LEU A 143 -13.71 -0.17 -7.76
CA LEU A 143 -14.70 0.07 -6.71
C LEU A 143 -15.78 -1.03 -6.85
N CYS A 144 -15.64 -2.04 -5.99
CA CYS A 144 -16.58 -3.15 -5.73
C CYS A 144 -16.49 -4.37 -6.66
N ALA A 145 -15.52 -5.25 -6.38
CA ALA A 145 -15.67 -6.68 -6.63
C ALA A 145 -15.59 -7.46 -5.31
N GLY A 146 -16.74 -7.64 -4.65
CA GLY A 146 -16.99 -8.86 -3.87
C GLY A 146 -16.51 -8.95 -2.42
N LEU A 147 -16.72 -7.92 -1.59
CA LEU A 147 -16.81 -8.11 -0.13
C LEU A 147 -18.19 -7.61 0.36
N PRO A 148 -18.90 -8.37 1.22
CA PRO A 148 -20.25 -8.05 1.68
C PRO A 148 -20.34 -6.79 2.57
N SER A 149 -19.24 -6.06 2.76
CA SER A 149 -19.18 -4.82 3.54
C SER A 149 -19.64 -3.58 2.75
N CYS A 150 -19.79 -3.65 1.43
CA CYS A 150 -20.41 -2.59 0.62
C CYS A 150 -21.89 -2.91 0.34
N SER A 151 -22.73 -2.92 1.38
CA SER A 151 -24.18 -2.81 1.18
C SER A 151 -24.63 -1.40 1.52
N ALA A 152 -25.26 -0.75 0.54
CA ALA A 152 -25.96 0.49 0.70
C ALA A 152 -27.07 0.34 1.74
N ARG A 153 -26.97 1.05 2.87
CA ARG A 153 -28.14 1.37 3.69
C ARG A 153 -28.60 2.77 3.29
N GLY A 154 -29.38 2.82 2.22
CA GLY A 154 -30.12 3.99 1.77
C GLY A 154 -31.57 3.60 1.53
N ARG A 155 -32.40 3.94 2.52
CA ARG A 155 -33.85 3.69 2.69
C ARG A 155 -34.23 2.38 3.38
#